data_AF-A0A927VN50-F1
#
_entry.id   AF-A0A927VN50-F1
#
_cell.length_a   1.000
_cell.length_b   1.000
_cell.length_c   1.000
_cell.angle_alpha   90.00
_cell.angle_beta   90.00
_cell.angle_gamma   90.00
#
_symmetry.space_group_name_H-M   'P 1'
#
loop_
_entity.id
_entity.type
_entity.pdbx_description
1 polymer ?
#
loop_
_entity_poly.entity_id
_entity_poly.type
_entity_poly.pdbx_seq_one_letter_code
_entity_poly.pdbx_strand_id
1 'polypeptide(L)'
;MQKIEAKDLFNINFYKMQPFFGSFQGMNYRIIKYAPEQSSDAQSDSNDSVVKECLRVTTWKGPYIYDVTPDEEKTSADFPFSNEGLEQITDYLNRFWEEHFRPDSDYSA
;
A
#
# COMPACT_ATOMS: atom_id res chain seq x y z
N MET A 1 9.47 -18.89 -6.80
CA MET A 1 8.29 -18.05 -7.10
C MET A 1 8.77 -16.61 -7.09
N GLN A 2 8.44 -15.82 -8.11
CA GLN A 2 8.78 -14.40 -8.13
C GLN A 2 7.97 -13.69 -7.03
N LYS A 3 8.60 -12.74 -6.33
CA LYS A 3 7.99 -11.92 -5.28
C LYS A 3 8.39 -10.47 -5.52
N ILE A 4 7.62 -9.54 -4.97
CA ILE A 4 8.01 -8.13 -4.89
C ILE A 4 9.01 -7.99 -3.76
N GLU A 5 10.16 -7.39 -4.02
CA GLU A 5 11.22 -7.13 -3.04
C GLU A 5 11.40 -5.62 -2.83
N ALA A 6 12.01 -5.21 -1.72
CA ALA A 6 12.18 -3.78 -1.41
C ALA A 6 12.95 -3.01 -2.50
N LYS A 7 13.83 -3.70 -3.25
CA LYS A 7 14.57 -3.13 -4.39
C LYS A 7 13.70 -2.81 -5.61
N ASP A 8 12.51 -3.40 -5.69
CA ASP A 8 11.52 -3.14 -6.74
C ASP A 8 10.69 -1.88 -6.44
N LEU A 9 10.79 -1.36 -5.21
CA LEU A 9 10.22 -0.09 -4.79
C LEU A 9 11.25 1.04 -4.92
N PHE A 10 10.78 2.26 -5.11
CA PHE A 10 11.66 3.43 -5.03
C PHE A 10 12.12 3.69 -3.60
N ASN A 11 13.29 4.34 -3.44
CA ASN A 11 13.77 4.78 -2.14
C ASN A 11 12.80 5.75 -1.47
N ILE A 12 12.87 5.84 -0.15
CA ILE A 12 11.91 6.63 0.65
C ILE A 12 11.77 8.10 0.24
N ASN A 13 12.83 8.75 -0.26
CA ASN A 13 12.76 10.15 -0.65
C ASN A 13 11.92 10.37 -1.92
N PHE A 14 11.72 9.35 -2.74
CA PHE A 14 10.85 9.43 -3.92
C PHE A 14 9.41 9.81 -3.53
N TYR A 15 8.88 9.20 -2.47
CA TYR A 15 7.49 9.40 -2.03
C TYR A 15 7.22 10.78 -1.44
N LYS A 16 8.25 11.59 -1.16
CA LYS A 16 8.09 13.02 -0.82
C LYS A 16 7.67 13.86 -2.03
N MET A 17 7.92 13.37 -3.23
CA MET A 17 7.72 14.14 -4.47
C MET A 17 6.47 13.71 -5.22
N GLN A 18 6.26 12.40 -5.38
CA GLN A 18 5.18 11.91 -6.23
C GLN A 18 4.71 10.49 -5.83
N PRO A 19 3.48 10.11 -6.20
CA PRO A 19 3.01 8.74 -6.08
C PRO A 19 3.86 7.76 -6.90
N PHE A 20 4.04 6.55 -6.38
CA PHE A 20 4.53 5.42 -7.15
C PHE A 20 3.35 4.53 -7.55
N PHE A 21 3.31 4.12 -8.82
CA PHE A 21 2.36 3.14 -9.34
C PHE A 21 3.13 1.91 -9.83
N GLY A 22 2.67 0.73 -9.44
CA GLY A 22 3.23 -0.54 -9.88
C GLY A 22 2.15 -1.57 -10.13
N SER A 23 2.57 -2.71 -10.67
CA SER A 23 1.69 -3.86 -10.88
C SER A 23 2.47 -5.15 -10.68
N PHE A 24 1.77 -6.19 -10.26
CA PHE A 24 2.32 -7.52 -10.07
C PHE A 24 1.25 -8.57 -10.38
N GLN A 25 1.44 -9.31 -11.47
CA GLN A 25 0.62 -10.47 -11.83
C GLN A 25 -0.91 -10.23 -11.72
N GLY A 26 -1.38 -9.13 -12.32
CA GLY A 26 -2.81 -8.76 -12.35
C GLY A 26 -3.29 -7.88 -11.18
N MET A 27 -2.49 -7.75 -10.12
CA MET A 27 -2.69 -6.77 -9.05
C MET A 27 -2.03 -5.44 -9.43
N ASN A 28 -2.75 -4.34 -9.28
CA ASN A 28 -2.19 -3.00 -9.35
C ASN A 28 -2.01 -2.43 -7.94
N TYR A 29 -1.01 -1.57 -7.75
CA TYR A 29 -0.81 -0.87 -6.49
C TYR A 29 -0.30 0.56 -6.67
N ARG A 30 -0.62 1.40 -5.70
CA ARG A 30 -0.18 2.78 -5.59
C ARG A 30 0.39 3.02 -4.20
N ILE A 31 1.54 3.67 -4.10
CA ILE A 31 2.15 4.06 -2.82
C ILE A 31 2.31 5.58 -2.80
N ILE A 32 1.82 6.21 -1.73
CA ILE A 32 1.94 7.65 -1.51
C ILE A 32 2.44 7.96 -0.10
N LYS A 33 3.03 9.14 0.07
CA LYS A 33 3.07 9.79 1.38
C LYS A 33 1.65 10.25 1.75
N TYR A 34 1.22 9.93 2.96
CA TYR A 34 -0.11 10.29 3.48
C TYR A 34 0.00 10.87 4.89
N ALA A 35 -0.90 11.77 5.22
CA ALA A 35 -1.06 12.33 6.57
C ALA A 35 -2.56 12.29 6.90
N PRO A 36 -3.02 11.42 7.81
CA PRO A 36 -4.42 11.39 8.20
C PRO A 36 -4.81 12.72 8.86
N GLU A 37 -5.96 13.28 8.50
CA GLU A 37 -6.51 14.42 9.23
C GLU A 37 -6.85 13.95 10.65
N GLN A 38 -6.39 14.69 11.67
CA GLN A 38 -6.84 14.45 13.04
C GLN A 38 -8.33 14.75 13.11
N SER A 39 -9.14 13.76 13.49
CA SER A 39 -10.51 14.02 13.91
C SER A 39 -10.48 14.99 15.09
N SER A 40 -11.12 16.16 14.94
CA SER A 40 -11.19 17.22 15.95
C SER A 40 -11.88 16.82 17.26
N ASP A 41 -12.45 15.61 17.33
CA ASP A 41 -13.32 15.16 18.42
C ASP A 41 -12.57 14.32 19.48
N ALA A 42 -11.26 14.11 19.30
CA ALA A 42 -10.41 13.52 20.33
C ALA A 42 -9.86 14.63 21.22
N GLN A 43 -10.56 14.90 22.33
CA GLN A 43 -10.03 15.65 23.47
C GLN A 43 -8.77 14.93 23.99
N SER A 44 -7.60 15.29 23.46
CA SER A 44 -6.32 14.73 23.87
C SER A 44 -5.68 15.66 24.91
N ASP A 45 -5.75 15.26 26.18
CA ASP A 45 -4.99 15.88 27.29
C ASP A 45 -3.48 15.57 27.23
N SER A 46 -2.93 15.35 26.03
CA SER A 46 -1.51 15.13 25.82
C SER A 46 -0.97 16.06 24.74
N ASN A 47 0.09 16.79 25.09
CA ASN A 47 0.81 17.78 24.27
C ASN A 47 1.67 17.11 23.16
N ASP A 48 1.24 15.96 22.64
CA ASP A 48 1.97 15.17 21.63
C ASP A 48 1.03 14.64 20.55
N SER A 49 0.07 15.47 20.12
CA SER A 49 -0.77 15.16 18.95
C SER A 49 -0.02 15.52 17.67
N VAL A 50 1.13 14.89 17.43
CA VAL A 50 1.85 14.99 16.15
C VAL A 50 1.16 14.04 15.17
N VAL A 51 0.54 14.58 14.12
CA VAL A 51 0.14 13.77 12.95
C VAL A 51 1.43 13.15 12.38
N LYS A 52 1.62 11.84 12.55
CA LYS A 52 2.77 11.15 11.96
C LYS A 52 2.46 10.83 10.50
N GLU A 53 3.24 11.42 9.61
CA GLU A 53 3.25 11.11 8.19
C GLU A 53 3.55 9.60 7.99
N CYS A 54 2.85 8.97 7.05
CA CYS A 54 2.95 7.55 6.75
C CYS A 54 3.08 7.30 5.24
N LEU A 55 3.36 6.04 4.87
CA LEU A 55 3.20 5.53 3.52
C LEU A 55 1.84 4.83 3.43
N ARG A 56 0.96 5.30 2.56
CA ARG A 56 -0.28 4.60 2.23
C ARG A 56 -0.07 3.80 0.96
N VAL A 57 -0.26 2.48 1.04
CA VAL A 57 -0.37 1.60 -0.12
C VAL A 57 -1.84 1.34 -0.40
N THR A 58 -2.23 1.42 -1.66
CA THR A 58 -3.57 1.05 -2.14
C THR A 58 -3.44 -0.01 -3.21
N THR A 59 -4.15 -1.13 -3.08
CA THR A 59 -4.18 -2.24 -4.03
C THR A 59 -5.56 -2.39 -4.67
N TRP A 60 -5.59 -2.82 -5.92
CA TRP A 60 -6.82 -3.14 -6.63
C TRP A 60 -6.54 -4.13 -7.76
N LYS A 61 -7.60 -4.75 -8.29
CA LYS A 61 -7.52 -5.64 -9.44
C LYS A 61 -7.45 -4.83 -10.74
N GLY A 62 -6.53 -5.20 -11.63
CA GLY A 62 -6.50 -4.64 -12.99
C GLY A 62 -7.76 -4.98 -13.80
N PRO A 63 -7.97 -4.36 -14.97
CA PRO A 63 -6.97 -3.62 -15.75
C PRO A 63 -6.98 -2.10 -15.55
N TYR A 64 -7.98 -1.56 -14.84
CA TYR A 64 -8.17 -0.12 -14.75
C TYR A 64 -7.15 0.57 -13.84
N ILE A 65 -6.91 1.85 -14.12
CA ILE A 65 -6.02 2.71 -13.31
C ILE A 65 -6.74 3.24 -12.07
N TYR A 66 -5.97 3.67 -11.08
CA TYR A 66 -6.48 4.14 -9.78
C TYR A 66 -7.64 5.15 -9.89
N ASP A 67 -7.54 6.13 -10.80
CA ASP A 67 -8.51 7.23 -10.90
C ASP A 67 -9.89 6.80 -11.40
N VAL A 68 -9.97 5.69 -12.15
CA VAL A 68 -11.24 5.20 -12.73
C VAL A 68 -11.75 3.91 -12.07
N THR A 69 -10.91 3.24 -11.28
CA THR A 69 -11.35 2.15 -10.41
C THR A 69 -12.21 2.73 -9.26
N PRO A 70 -13.39 2.18 -8.95
CA PRO A 70 -14.19 2.60 -7.79
C PRO A 70 -13.44 2.44 -6.45
N ASP A 71 -13.73 3.27 -5.46
CA ASP A 71 -13.04 3.21 -4.16
C ASP A 71 -13.37 1.92 -3.38
N GLU A 72 -14.57 1.37 -3.58
CA GLU A 72 -14.99 0.08 -3.01
C GLU A 72 -14.21 -1.14 -3.53
N GLU A 73 -13.54 -1.00 -4.68
CA GLU A 73 -12.66 -2.02 -5.26
C GLU A 73 -11.19 -1.86 -4.83
N LYS A 74 -10.89 -0.84 -4.00
CA LYS A 74 -9.54 -0.53 -3.53
C LYS A 74 -9.40 -0.92 -2.07
N THR A 75 -8.30 -1.57 -1.74
CA THR A 75 -7.90 -1.83 -0.35
C THR A 75 -6.69 -0.97 -0.02
N SER A 76 -6.71 -0.26 1.12
CA SER A 76 -5.57 0.53 1.56
C SER A 76 -5.03 0.10 2.92
N ALA A 77 -3.72 0.25 3.10
CA ALA A 77 -3.03 0.04 4.36
C ALA A 77 -1.96 1.13 4.54
N ASP A 78 -1.71 1.50 5.80
CA ASP A 78 -0.76 2.54 6.18
C ASP A 78 0.44 1.95 6.93
N PHE A 79 1.63 2.38 6.55
CA PHE A 79 2.91 1.92 7.11
C PHE A 79 3.77 3.12 7.50
N PRO A 80 4.74 2.97 8.42
CA PRO A 80 5.64 4.06 8.79
C PRO A 80 6.33 4.67 7.57
N PHE A 81 6.54 5.99 7.56
CA PHE A 81 7.39 6.64 6.57
C PHE A 81 8.87 6.37 6.88
N SER A 82 9.31 5.13 6.65
CA SER A 82 10.67 4.64 6.90
C SER A 82 11.08 3.56 5.86
N ASN A 83 12.37 3.20 5.82
CA ASN A 83 12.81 2.07 4.99
C ASN A 83 12.17 0.75 5.45
N GLU A 84 11.97 0.57 6.76
CA GLU A 84 11.23 -0.57 7.32
C GLU A 84 9.77 -0.59 6.83
N GLY A 85 9.13 0.58 6.70
CA GLY A 85 7.80 0.68 6.12
C GLY A 85 7.74 0.20 4.67
N LEU A 86 8.80 0.39 3.88
CA LEU A 86 8.89 -0.16 2.52
C LEU A 86 8.99 -1.69 2.53
N GLU A 87 9.74 -2.28 3.46
CA GLU A 87 9.79 -3.74 3.65
C GLU A 87 8.40 -4.28 4.00
N GLN A 88 7.72 -3.65 4.97
CA GLN A 88 6.36 -4.01 5.37
C GLN A 88 5.35 -3.90 4.20
N ILE A 89 5.52 -2.90 3.32
CA ILE A 89 4.70 -2.79 2.11
C ILE A 89 4.94 -3.97 1.17
N THR A 90 6.18 -4.43 0.99
CA THR A 90 6.44 -5.59 0.14
C THR A 90 5.82 -6.87 0.70
N ASP A 91 5.89 -7.08 2.01
CA ASP A 91 5.21 -8.20 2.67
C ASP A 91 3.69 -8.12 2.48
N TYR A 92 3.12 -6.93 2.66
CA TYR A 92 1.70 -6.67 2.43
C TYR A 92 1.28 -6.99 0.99
N LEU A 93 2.02 -6.48 -0.01
CA LEU A 93 1.70 -6.68 -1.42
C LEU A 93 1.79 -8.16 -1.81
N ASN A 94 2.84 -8.86 -1.37
CA ASN A 94 3.00 -10.29 -1.65
C ASN A 94 1.87 -11.11 -0.99
N ARG A 95 1.52 -10.83 0.27
CA ARG A 95 0.42 -11.51 0.96
C ARG A 95 -0.93 -11.22 0.30
N PHE A 96 -1.21 -9.95 -0.02
CA PHE A 96 -2.45 -9.57 -0.69
C PHE A 96 -2.60 -10.30 -2.02
N TRP A 97 -1.52 -10.41 -2.78
CA TRP A 97 -1.52 -11.19 -4.02
C TRP A 97 -1.78 -12.68 -3.76
N GLU A 98 -1.12 -13.28 -2.77
CA GLU A 98 -1.33 -14.69 -2.40
C GLU A 98 -2.79 -14.98 -1.99
N GLU A 99 -3.46 -14.04 -1.34
CA GLU A 99 -4.84 -14.17 -0.87
C GLU A 99 -5.90 -13.93 -1.97
N HIS A 100 -5.63 -13.06 -2.94
CA HIS A 100 -6.66 -12.58 -3.88
C HIS A 100 -6.42 -12.96 -5.35
N PHE A 101 -5.20 -13.38 -5.71
CA PHE A 101 -4.79 -13.61 -7.09
C PHE A 101 -4.11 -14.95 -7.32
N ARG A 102 -3.63 -15.61 -6.26
CA ARG A 102 -3.06 -16.95 -6.38
C ARG A 102 -4.12 -17.86 -7.01
N PRO A 103 -3.83 -18.52 -8.14
CA PRO A 103 -4.74 -19.51 -8.67
C PRO A 103 -4.97 -20.58 -7.59
N ASP A 104 -6.24 -20.88 -7.29
CA ASP A 104 -6.57 -22.05 -6.50
C ASP A 104 -5.80 -23.23 -7.10
N SER A 105 -5.08 -23.97 -6.25
CA SER A 105 -4.33 -25.15 -6.68
C SER A 105 -5.27 -26.33 -6.96
N ASP A 106 -6.37 -26.08 -7.68
CA ASP A 106 -7.36 -27.07 -8.12
C ASP A 106 -6.93 -27.77 -9.41
N TYR A 107 -5.62 -27.97 -9.57
CA TYR A 107 -5.11 -29.11 -10.33
C TYR A 107 -4.70 -30.19 -9.33
N SER A 108 -5.71 -30.80 -8.71
CA SER A 108 -5.58 -32.16 -8.18
C SER A 108 -6.41 -33.12 -9.04
N ALA A 109 -5.68 -34.03 -9.69
CA ALA A 109 -6.07 -35.16 -10.53
C ALA A 109 -6.45 -34.87 -12.00
#